data_AF-A0A7W3IQL1-F1
#
_entry.id   AF-A0A7W3IQL1-F1
#
_cell.length_a   1.000
_cell.length_b   1.000
_cell.length_c   1.000
_cell.angle_alpha   90.00
_cell.angle_beta   90.00
_cell.angle_gamma   90.00
#
_symmetry.space_group_name_H-M   'P 1'
#
loop_
_entity.id
_entity.type
_entity.pdbx_description
1 polymer ?
#
loop_
_entity_poly.entity_id
_entity_poly.type
_entity_poly.pdbx_seq_one_letter_code
_entity_poly.pdbx_strand_id
1 'polypeptide(L)'
;MSDPGDQLRDRLRMIAEQAHRSNLERAEQLGAHLRALAAGRLDEEGRAEAWQVAHKLAGSAGTFGYRRASDLARSIEHALQRGTSEVEPLTRTHAELVAALAAPADEPID
;
A
#
# COMPACT_ATOMS: atom_id res chain seq x y z
N MET A 1 -14.25 -7.33 34.65
CA MET A 1 -12.97 -6.64 34.42
C MET A 1 -12.29 -7.41 33.30
N SER A 2 -12.08 -6.81 32.12
CA SER A 2 -11.44 -7.50 30.99
C SER A 2 -9.98 -7.84 31.33
N ASP A 3 -9.55 -9.03 30.95
CA ASP A 3 -8.20 -9.55 31.18
C ASP A 3 -7.14 -8.62 30.52
N PRO A 4 -5.97 -8.40 31.12
CA PRO A 4 -4.90 -7.61 30.51
C PRO A 4 -4.49 -8.09 29.10
N GLY A 5 -4.59 -9.40 28.82
CA GLY A 5 -4.35 -9.96 27.49
C GLY A 5 -5.41 -9.53 26.47
N ASP A 6 -6.68 -9.43 26.88
CA ASP A 6 -7.75 -8.94 26.01
C ASP A 6 -7.55 -7.47 25.64
N GLN A 7 -7.17 -6.63 26.61
CA GLN A 7 -6.92 -5.20 26.35
C GLN A 7 -5.74 -4.96 25.40
N LEU A 8 -4.69 -5.79 25.45
CA LEU A 8 -3.58 -5.69 24.50
C LEU A 8 -4.02 -6.08 23.09
N ARG A 9 -4.76 -7.19 22.95
CA ARG A 9 -5.31 -7.65 21.67
C ARG A 9 -6.23 -6.60 21.04
N ASP A 10 -7.11 -5.98 21.83
CA ASP A 10 -8.00 -4.92 21.34
C ASP A 10 -7.21 -3.70 20.83
N ARG A 11 -6.11 -3.33 21.50
CA ARG A 11 -5.23 -2.24 21.06
C ARG A 11 -4.51 -2.57 19.76
N LEU A 12 -3.97 -3.78 19.64
CA LEU A 12 -3.32 -4.24 18.41
C LEU A 12 -4.30 -4.22 17.23
N ARG A 13 -5.54 -4.68 17.45
CA ARG A 13 -6.61 -4.61 16.44
C ARG A 13 -6.93 -3.18 16.01
N MET A 14 -7.08 -2.25 16.96
CA MET A 14 -7.31 -0.84 16.63
C MET A 14 -6.18 -0.25 15.77
N ILE A 15 -4.92 -0.56 16.10
CA ILE A 15 -3.76 -0.11 15.32
C ILE A 15 -3.78 -0.74 13.92
N ALA A 16 -4.12 -2.02 13.81
CA ALA A 16 -4.21 -2.73 12.54
C ALA A 16 -5.30 -2.18 11.63
N GLU A 17 -6.48 -1.90 12.18
CA GLU A 17 -7.59 -1.26 11.46
C GLU A 17 -7.23 0.14 10.98
N GLN A 18 -6.55 0.93 11.81
CA GLN A 18 -6.05 2.24 11.41
C GLN A 18 -5.01 2.14 10.28
N ALA A 19 -4.05 1.23 10.41
CA ALA A 19 -3.02 1.02 9.39
C ALA A 19 -3.65 0.57 8.07
N HIS A 20 -4.63 -0.34 8.13
CA HIS A 20 -5.38 -0.79 6.97
C HIS A 20 -6.08 0.37 6.24
N ARG A 21 -6.80 1.23 6.98
CA ARG A 21 -7.41 2.44 6.41
C ARG A 21 -6.39 3.35 5.74
N SER A 22 -5.28 3.64 6.41
CA SER A 22 -4.23 4.46 5.81
C SER A 22 -3.56 3.81 4.60
N ASN A 23 -3.52 2.47 4.51
CA ASN A 23 -2.99 1.77 3.34
C ASN A 23 -3.94 1.86 2.14
N LEU A 24 -5.26 1.84 2.36
CA LEU A 24 -6.25 2.14 1.31
C LEU A 24 -6.10 3.57 0.79
N GLU A 25 -5.98 4.56 1.66
CA GLU A 25 -5.75 5.97 1.27
C GLU A 25 -4.46 6.12 0.45
N ARG A 26 -3.37 5.44 0.84
CA ARG A 26 -2.12 5.43 0.08
C ARG A 26 -2.28 4.75 -1.27
N ALA A 27 -3.05 3.67 -1.36
CA ALA A 27 -3.34 3.02 -2.63
C ALA A 27 -4.09 3.98 -3.57
N GLU A 28 -5.05 4.75 -3.06
CA GLU A 28 -5.76 5.77 -3.85
C GLU A 28 -4.83 6.89 -4.34
N GLN A 29 -3.97 7.41 -3.45
CA GLN A 29 -2.95 8.41 -3.79
C GLN A 29 -2.01 7.89 -4.88
N LEU A 30 -1.51 6.66 -4.73
CA LEU A 30 -0.67 6.02 -5.74
C LEU A 30 -1.38 5.91 -7.10
N GLY A 31 -2.67 5.55 -7.09
CA GLY A 31 -3.49 5.52 -8.31
C GLY A 31 -3.60 6.89 -8.98
N ALA A 32 -3.65 8.00 -8.22
CA ALA A 32 -3.65 9.35 -8.78
C ALA A 32 -2.33 9.68 -9.49
N HIS A 33 -1.18 9.34 -8.90
CA HIS A 33 0.12 9.51 -9.54
C HIS A 33 0.25 8.65 -10.82
N LEU A 34 -0.22 7.41 -10.80
CA LEU A 34 -0.19 6.54 -11.99
C LEU A 34 -1.08 7.08 -13.12
N ARG A 35 -2.23 7.70 -12.81
CA ARG A 35 -3.05 8.41 -13.82
C ARG A 35 -2.34 9.65 -14.37
N ALA A 36 -1.59 10.39 -13.54
CA ALA A 36 -0.77 11.50 -14.01
C ALA A 36 0.36 11.01 -14.93
N LEU A 37 1.01 9.88 -14.59
CA LEU A 37 2.02 9.23 -15.44
C LEU A 37 1.43 8.79 -16.78
N ALA A 38 0.26 8.14 -16.77
CA ALA A 38 -0.47 7.73 -17.97
C ALA A 38 -0.76 8.89 -18.92
N ALA A 39 -0.98 10.08 -18.36
CA ALA A 39 -1.26 11.28 -19.13
C ALA A 39 -0.01 12.11 -19.48
N GLY A 40 1.20 11.60 -19.19
CA GLY A 40 2.46 12.30 -19.44
C GLY A 40 2.66 13.56 -18.57
N ARG A 41 1.98 13.64 -17.42
CA ARG A 41 2.01 14.80 -16.50
C ARG A 41 2.73 14.53 -15.19
N LEU A 42 3.34 13.35 -15.02
CA LEU A 42 4.11 13.05 -13.82
C LEU A 42 5.55 13.56 -14.01
N ASP A 43 5.88 14.63 -13.29
CA ASP A 43 7.24 15.15 -13.18
C ASP A 43 8.05 14.38 -12.14
N GLU A 44 9.28 14.84 -11.88
CA GLU A 44 10.19 14.16 -10.97
C GLU A 44 9.76 14.25 -9.51
N GLU A 45 9.18 15.38 -9.11
CA GLU A 45 8.62 15.55 -7.75
C GLU A 45 7.45 14.59 -7.55
N GLY A 46 6.50 14.55 -8.48
CA GLY A 46 5.38 13.62 -8.45
C GLY A 46 5.81 12.15 -8.48
N ARG A 47 6.92 11.83 -9.17
CA ARG A 47 7.51 10.47 -9.15
C ARG A 47 8.10 10.13 -7.80
N ALA A 48 8.81 11.07 -7.18
CA ALA A 48 9.39 10.89 -5.84
C ALA A 48 8.30 10.71 -4.77
N GLU A 49 7.20 11.47 -4.87
CA GLU A 49 6.02 11.29 -4.02
C GLU A 49 5.37 9.93 -4.21
N ALA A 50 5.12 9.52 -5.47
CA ALA A 50 4.57 8.21 -5.77
C ALA A 50 5.43 7.07 -5.23
N TRP A 51 6.76 7.20 -5.36
CA TRP A 51 7.73 6.25 -4.82
C TRP A 51 7.63 6.15 -3.30
N GLN A 52 7.60 7.29 -2.60
CA GLN A 52 7.44 7.34 -1.13
C GLN A 52 6.12 6.73 -0.65
N VAL A 53 5.02 6.98 -1.37
CA VAL A 53 3.71 6.39 -1.07
C VAL A 53 3.77 4.87 -1.22
N ALA A 54 4.34 4.37 -2.32
CA ALA A 54 4.52 2.94 -2.55
C ALA A 54 5.41 2.29 -1.47
N HIS A 55 6.51 2.93 -1.08
CA HIS A 55 7.41 2.46 -0.02
C HIS A 55 6.69 2.31 1.34
N LYS A 56 5.97 3.35 1.77
CA LYS A 56 5.21 3.32 3.03
C LYS A 56 4.11 2.26 3.01
N LEU A 57 3.43 2.11 1.88
CA LEU A 57 2.40 1.09 1.71
C LEU A 57 3.04 -0.31 1.79
N ALA A 58 4.15 -0.56 1.08
CA ALA A 58 4.84 -1.84 1.10
C ALA A 58 5.29 -2.23 2.51
N GLY A 59 5.88 -1.30 3.26
CA GLY A 59 6.28 -1.53 4.65
C GLY A 59 5.08 -1.82 5.57
N SER A 60 4.09 -0.93 5.58
CA SER A 60 2.94 -1.06 6.47
C SER A 60 2.10 -2.30 6.15
N ALA A 61 1.79 -2.56 4.89
CA ALA A 61 1.00 -3.73 4.49
C ALA A 61 1.64 -5.04 4.98
N GLY A 62 2.98 -5.14 4.87
CA GLY A 62 3.72 -6.31 5.36
C GLY A 62 3.64 -6.46 6.88
N THR A 63 3.79 -5.38 7.64
CA THR A 63 3.68 -5.39 9.10
C THR A 63 2.30 -5.86 9.59
N PHE A 64 1.24 -5.53 8.86
CA PHE A 64 -0.15 -5.82 9.26
C PHE A 64 -0.76 -7.02 8.53
N GLY A 65 0.07 -7.92 7.98
CA GLY A 65 -0.38 -9.23 7.46
C GLY A 65 -0.90 -9.22 6.02
N TYR A 66 -0.78 -8.12 5.28
CA TYR A 66 -1.16 -8.03 3.86
C TYR A 66 0.06 -8.26 2.97
N ARG A 67 0.59 -9.49 2.96
CA ARG A 67 1.82 -9.84 2.23
C ARG A 67 1.66 -9.62 0.73
N ARG A 68 0.56 -10.07 0.13
CA ARG A 68 0.34 -9.87 -1.31
C ARG A 68 0.33 -8.40 -1.69
N ALA A 69 -0.33 -7.56 -0.88
CA ALA A 69 -0.32 -6.12 -1.09
C ALA A 69 1.09 -5.51 -0.90
N SER A 70 1.84 -5.97 0.09
CA SER A 70 3.24 -5.53 0.31
C SER A 70 4.11 -5.77 -0.92
N ASP A 71 4.03 -6.97 -1.51
CA ASP A 71 4.83 -7.35 -2.67
C ASP A 71 4.45 -6.55 -3.93
N LEU A 72 3.17 -6.36 -4.16
CA LEU A 72 2.66 -5.55 -5.28
C LEU A 72 3.09 -4.08 -5.14
N ALA A 73 2.99 -3.52 -3.94
CA ALA A 73 3.44 -2.16 -3.66
C ALA A 73 4.94 -1.99 -3.87
N ARG A 74 5.75 -2.98 -3.43
CA ARG A 74 7.20 -2.99 -3.63
C ARG A 74 7.59 -3.11 -5.12
N SER A 75 6.80 -3.83 -5.90
CA SER A 75 6.99 -3.88 -7.36
C SER A 75 6.81 -2.50 -7.99
N ILE A 76 5.75 -1.76 -7.60
CA ILE A 76 5.52 -0.38 -8.05
C ILE A 76 6.63 0.56 -7.54
N GLU A 77 7.02 0.44 -6.27
CA GLU A 77 8.13 1.19 -5.66
C GLU A 77 9.41 1.05 -6.49
N HIS A 78 9.85 -0.18 -6.75
CA HIS A 78 11.07 -0.41 -7.53
C HIS A 78 10.96 0.10 -8.97
N ALA A 79 9.78 0.00 -9.58
CA ALA A 79 9.55 0.49 -10.93
C ALA A 79 9.63 2.03 -11.00
N LEU A 80 9.05 2.73 -10.03
CA LEU A 80 9.14 4.19 -9.90
C LEU A 80 10.57 4.64 -9.61
N GLN A 81 11.30 3.92 -8.75
CA GLN A 81 12.70 4.20 -8.43
C GLN A 81 13.62 4.10 -9.66
N ARG A 82 13.35 3.15 -10.56
CA ARG A 82 14.08 3.01 -11.83
C ARG A 82 13.67 4.03 -12.89
N GLY A 83 12.65 4.86 -12.63
CA GLY A 83 12.15 5.83 -13.58
C GLY A 83 11.38 5.19 -14.74
N THR A 84 10.69 4.05 -14.53
CA THR A 84 9.93 3.43 -15.62
C THR A 84 8.86 4.38 -16.19
N SER A 85 8.64 4.28 -17.49
CA SER A 85 7.53 4.92 -18.21
C SER A 85 6.44 3.93 -18.62
N GLU A 86 6.56 2.66 -18.22
CA GLU A 86 5.60 1.61 -18.54
C GLU A 86 4.32 1.74 -17.69
N VAL A 87 3.33 2.44 -18.24
CA VAL A 87 2.07 2.73 -17.56
C VAL A 87 1.21 1.48 -17.35
N GLU A 88 1.03 0.69 -18.40
CA GLU A 88 0.09 -0.45 -18.38
C GLU A 88 0.43 -1.50 -17.30
N PRO A 89 1.69 -1.97 -17.16
CA PRO A 89 2.06 -2.88 -16.07
C PRO A 89 1.86 -2.27 -14.67
N LEU A 90 2.13 -0.98 -14.51
CA LEU A 90 1.95 -0.29 -13.23
C LEU A 90 0.48 -0.18 -12.85
N THR A 91 -0.38 0.20 -13.80
CA THR A 91 -1.83 0.29 -13.58
C THR A 91 -2.43 -1.08 -13.24
N ARG A 92 -1.99 -2.15 -13.90
CA ARG A 92 -2.42 -3.52 -13.56
C ARG A 92 -1.98 -3.93 -12.16
N THR A 93 -0.70 -3.74 -11.84
CA THR A 93 -0.15 -4.04 -10.50
C THR A 93 -0.89 -3.25 -9.42
N HIS A 94 -1.25 -2.00 -9.70
CA HIS A 94 -2.02 -1.15 -8.78
C HIS A 94 -3.46 -1.67 -8.58
N ALA A 95 -4.14 -2.11 -9.63
CA ALA A 95 -5.46 -2.71 -9.51
C ALA A 95 -5.43 -3.99 -8.66
N GLU A 96 -4.42 -4.87 -8.87
CA GLU A 96 -4.20 -6.05 -8.02
C GLU A 96 -3.90 -5.66 -6.57
N LEU A 97 -3.14 -4.58 -6.35
CA LEU A 97 -2.81 -4.08 -5.02
C LEU A 97 -4.07 -3.66 -4.26
N VAL A 98 -4.95 -2.89 -4.91
CA VAL A 98 -6.22 -2.45 -4.31
C VAL A 98 -7.09 -3.67 -3.98
N ALA A 99 -7.19 -4.64 -4.89
CA ALA A 99 -7.93 -5.88 -4.65
C ALA A 99 -7.36 -6.68 -3.47
N ALA A 100 -6.03 -6.77 -3.35
CA ALA A 100 -5.36 -7.46 -2.25
C ALA A 100 -5.57 -6.77 -0.90
N LEU A 101 -5.67 -5.43 -0.86
CA LEU A 101 -6.04 -4.71 0.36
C LEU A 101 -7.52 -4.90 0.71
N ALA A 102 -8.42 -4.97 -0.27
CA ALA A 102 -9.84 -5.19 0.00
C ALA A 102 -10.17 -6.60 0.51
N ALA A 103 -9.27 -7.56 0.28
CA ALA A 103 -9.38 -8.91 0.83
C ALA A 103 -8.97 -8.94 2.32
N PRO A 104 -9.41 -9.94 3.11
CA PRO A 104 -8.88 -10.16 4.45
C PRO A 104 -7.36 -10.32 4.44
N ALA A 105 -6.69 -9.90 5.52
CA ALA A 105 -5.25 -10.08 5.68
C ALA A 105 -4.84 -11.56 5.53
N ASP A 106 -3.68 -11.79 4.90
CA ASP A 106 -3.13 -13.13 4.67
C ASP A 106 -2.75 -13.82 5.99
N GLU A 107 -2.31 -13.03 6.98
CA GLU A 107 -1.94 -13.49 8.31
C GLU A 107 -2.55 -12.58 9.39
N PRO A 108 -3.24 -13.14 10.40
CA PRO A 108 -3.73 -12.37 11.53
C PRO A 108 -2.59 -11.85 12.39
N ILE A 109 -2.80 -10.68 12.98
CA ILE A 109 -1.89 -10.10 13.97
C ILE A 109 -2.33 -10.65 15.32
N ASP A 110 -1.67 -11.73 15.77
CA ASP A 110 -1.87 -12.35 17.09
C ASP A 110 -1.27 -11.51 18.23
#